data_AF-A0A1B6JVC2-F1
#
_entry.id   AF-A0A1B6JVC2-F1
#
_cell.length_a   1.000
_cell.length_b   1.000
_cell.length_c   1.000
_cell.angle_alpha   90.00
_cell.angle_beta   90.00
_cell.angle_gamma   90.00
#
_symmetry.space_group_name_H-M   'P 1'
#
loop_
_entity.id
_entity.type
_entity.pdbx_description
1 polymer ?
#
loop_
_entity_poly.entity_id
_entity_poly.type
_entity_poly.pdbx_seq_one_letter_code
_entity_poly.pdbx_strand_id
1 'polypeptide(L)'
;LEGYYMNQVLDMVYNINASAIVWEEVFKHGDPLHNDTVIQIWSSNRTEMLNEVTKEGMYALLSQGWYLDHISDQWQDFYMIDPTDFNGTEAQYQLVLGGEACMWGEMVDETNIVPRIWPRASAVAERLWSQKAVDKTAPAPRLNEHVCRMRRRGVAAQPANGPGFC
;
A
#
# COMPACT_ATOMS: atom_id res chain seq x y z
N LEU A 1 0.14 -20.53 -20.48
CA LEU A 1 -1.35 -20.55 -20.40
C LEU A 1 -1.84 -19.29 -19.70
N GLU A 2 -1.27 -18.95 -18.54
CA GLU A 2 -1.52 -17.71 -17.81
C GLU A 2 -1.40 -16.46 -18.69
N GLY A 3 -0.24 -16.22 -19.32
CA GLY A 3 -0.06 -15.04 -20.18
C GLY A 3 -1.04 -14.94 -21.35
N TYR A 4 -1.45 -16.08 -21.94
CA TYR A 4 -2.48 -16.08 -22.98
C TYR A 4 -3.83 -15.59 -22.43
N TYR A 5 -4.21 -16.06 -21.24
CA TYR A 5 -5.44 -15.63 -20.58
C TYR A 5 -5.37 -14.14 -20.20
N MET A 6 -4.26 -13.72 -19.58
CA MET A 6 -4.07 -12.33 -19.15
C MET A 6 -4.14 -11.37 -20.33
N ASN A 7 -3.50 -11.70 -21.46
CA ASN A 7 -3.58 -10.88 -22.67
C ASN A 7 -5.02 -10.69 -23.16
N GLN A 8 -5.83 -11.77 -23.19
CA GLN A 8 -7.23 -11.66 -23.60
C GLN A 8 -8.05 -10.76 -22.66
N VAL A 9 -7.82 -10.84 -21.35
CA VAL A 9 -8.50 -10.00 -20.37
C VAL A 9 -8.07 -8.54 -20.49
N LEU A 10 -6.77 -8.29 -20.61
CA LEU A 10 -6.21 -6.94 -20.75
C LEU A 10 -6.68 -6.28 -22.05
N ASP A 11 -6.71 -7.01 -23.16
CA ASP A 11 -7.26 -6.53 -24.43
C ASP A 11 -8.73 -6.06 -24.27
N MET A 12 -9.55 -6.78 -23.51
CA MET A 12 -10.93 -6.35 -23.24
C MET A 12 -11.00 -5.05 -22.45
N VAL A 13 -10.12 -4.87 -21.46
CA VAL A 13 -10.03 -3.65 -20.64
C VAL A 13 -9.58 -2.46 -21.49
N TYR A 14 -8.55 -2.64 -22.32
CA TYR A 14 -8.07 -1.56 -23.20
C TYR A 14 -9.09 -1.19 -24.29
N ASN A 15 -9.84 -2.17 -24.81
CA ASN A 15 -10.89 -1.92 -25.80
C ASN A 15 -12.05 -1.06 -25.27
N ILE A 16 -12.22 -0.95 -23.95
CA ILE A 16 -13.18 -0.03 -23.31
C ILE A 16 -12.53 1.28 -22.85
N ASN A 17 -11.30 1.58 -23.28
CA ASN A 17 -10.50 2.75 -22.88
C ASN A 17 -10.31 2.87 -21.36
N ALA A 18 -10.16 1.73 -20.68
CA ALA A 18 -9.80 1.68 -19.27
C ALA A 18 -8.34 1.22 -19.12
N SER A 19 -7.68 1.69 -18.07
CA SER A 19 -6.35 1.22 -17.66
C SER A 19 -6.50 0.08 -16.65
N ALA A 20 -5.59 -0.89 -16.71
CA ALA A 20 -5.60 -2.02 -15.78
C ALA A 20 -4.69 -1.76 -14.56
N ILE A 21 -5.11 -2.29 -13.40
CA ILE A 21 -4.23 -2.49 -12.25
C ILE A 21 -4.05 -4.00 -12.10
N VAL A 22 -2.81 -4.47 -12.05
CA VAL A 22 -2.48 -5.90 -11.95
C VAL A 22 -1.47 -6.16 -10.84
N TRP A 23 -1.50 -7.35 -10.27
CA TRP A 23 -0.45 -7.79 -9.34
C TRP A 23 0.88 -8.03 -10.06
N GLU A 24 1.98 -7.92 -9.32
CA GLU A 24 3.36 -8.02 -9.82
C GLU A 24 3.69 -9.29 -10.64
N GLU A 25 2.96 -10.39 -10.45
CA GLU A 25 3.16 -11.64 -11.18
C GLU A 25 2.99 -11.48 -12.69
N VAL A 26 2.01 -10.69 -13.12
CA VAL A 26 1.74 -10.44 -14.55
C VAL A 26 2.94 -9.74 -15.20
N PHE A 27 3.54 -8.78 -14.49
CA PHE A 27 4.76 -8.10 -14.94
C PHE A 27 5.95 -9.07 -14.97
N LYS A 28 6.15 -9.85 -13.91
CA LYS A 28 7.27 -10.82 -13.82
C LYS A 28 7.19 -11.93 -14.86
N HIS A 29 5.99 -12.36 -15.23
CA HIS A 29 5.80 -13.37 -16.27
C HIS A 29 6.24 -12.85 -17.66
N GLY A 30 6.29 -11.52 -17.85
CA GLY A 30 6.70 -10.88 -19.09
C GLY A 30 5.57 -10.77 -20.11
N ASP A 31 4.33 -10.68 -19.65
CA ASP A 31 3.17 -10.48 -20.53
C ASP A 31 3.23 -9.09 -21.19
N PRO A 32 2.76 -8.94 -22.44
CA PRO A 32 2.67 -7.63 -23.08
C PRO A 32 1.65 -6.74 -22.35
N LEU A 33 2.14 -5.66 -21.77
CA LEU A 33 1.32 -4.68 -21.04
C LEU A 33 1.26 -3.36 -21.80
N HIS A 34 0.14 -2.66 -21.69
CA HIS A 34 0.03 -1.29 -22.20
C HIS A 34 0.74 -0.33 -21.23
N ASN A 35 1.32 0.75 -21.75
CA ASN A 35 2.18 1.67 -20.97
C ASN A 35 1.47 2.37 -19.80
N ASP A 36 0.13 2.41 -19.79
CA ASP A 36 -0.66 2.99 -18.71
C ASP A 36 -1.07 1.97 -17.63
N THR A 37 -0.66 0.70 -17.76
CA THR A 37 -0.95 -0.34 -16.77
C THR A 37 -0.21 -0.05 -15.48
N VAL A 38 -0.89 -0.20 -14.36
CA VAL A 38 -0.33 0.01 -13.01
C VAL A 38 -0.02 -1.34 -12.39
N ILE A 39 1.22 -1.50 -11.92
CA ILE A 39 1.68 -2.74 -11.28
C ILE A 39 1.61 -2.56 -9.76
N GLN A 40 0.85 -3.43 -9.09
CA GLN A 40 0.75 -3.45 -7.64
C GLN A 40 1.72 -4.48 -7.04
N ILE A 41 2.71 -3.96 -6.32
CA ILE A 41 3.82 -4.73 -5.72
C ILE A 41 3.41 -5.16 -4.32
N TRP A 42 3.38 -6.47 -4.08
CA TRP A 42 2.72 -7.04 -2.91
C TRP A 42 3.54 -8.11 -2.19
N SER A 43 4.40 -8.84 -2.89
CA SER A 43 5.15 -9.97 -2.32
C SER A 43 6.66 -9.81 -2.39
N SER A 44 7.19 -9.23 -3.46
CA SER A 44 8.64 -9.19 -3.72
C SER A 44 9.42 -8.34 -2.72
N ASN A 45 10.75 -8.36 -2.84
CA ASN A 45 11.55 -7.29 -2.27
C ASN A 45 11.09 -5.95 -2.88
N ARG A 46 10.50 -5.11 -2.03
CA ARG A 46 9.90 -3.82 -2.42
C ARG A 46 10.85 -2.96 -3.24
N THR A 47 12.09 -2.79 -2.80
CA THR A 47 13.01 -1.82 -3.41
C THR A 47 13.51 -2.30 -4.76
N GLU A 48 13.73 -3.61 -4.91
CA GLU A 48 14.11 -4.24 -6.18
C GLU A 48 12.96 -4.16 -7.18
N MET A 49 11.75 -4.60 -6.79
CA MET A 49 10.60 -4.62 -7.70
C MET A 49 10.13 -3.22 -8.10
N LEU A 50 10.17 -2.24 -7.20
CA LEU A 50 9.89 -0.84 -7.55
C LEU A 50 10.89 -0.32 -8.58
N ASN A 51 12.18 -0.65 -8.44
CA ASN A 51 13.18 -0.27 -9.42
C ASN A 51 12.92 -0.93 -10.77
N GLU A 52 12.69 -2.24 -10.80
CA GLU A 52 12.45 -3.00 -12.03
C GLU A 52 11.23 -2.48 -12.79
N VAL A 53 10.07 -2.34 -12.13
CA VAL A 53 8.84 -1.84 -12.74
C VAL A 53 9.01 -0.43 -13.30
N THR A 54 9.56 0.48 -12.49
CA THR A 54 9.72 1.88 -12.91
C THR A 54 10.81 2.06 -13.97
N LYS A 55 11.82 1.18 -14.00
CA LYS A 55 12.88 1.18 -15.03
C LYS A 55 12.34 0.82 -16.41
N GLU A 56 11.32 -0.04 -16.47
CA GLU A 56 10.57 -0.34 -17.70
C GLU A 56 9.55 0.76 -18.06
N GLY A 57 9.48 1.86 -17.29
CA GLY A 57 8.60 2.99 -17.56
C GLY A 57 7.15 2.79 -17.10
N MET A 58 6.88 1.72 -16.35
CA MET A 58 5.55 1.36 -15.87
C MET A 58 5.21 2.08 -14.56
N TYR A 59 3.91 2.33 -14.34
CA TYR A 59 3.42 2.87 -13.07
C TYR A 59 3.40 1.81 -11.98
N ALA A 60 3.68 2.22 -10.74
CA ALA A 60 3.72 1.31 -9.60
C ALA A 60 2.84 1.78 -8.42
N LEU A 61 2.20 0.82 -7.77
CA LEU A 61 1.59 0.95 -6.45
C LEU A 61 2.26 -0.03 -5.49
N LEU A 62 2.47 0.39 -4.25
CA LEU A 62 3.05 -0.44 -3.22
C LEU A 62 2.00 -0.93 -2.21
N SER A 63 1.94 -2.23 -1.98
CA SER A 63 1.24 -2.83 -0.82
C SER A 63 2.17 -3.68 0.05
N GLN A 64 3.33 -4.10 -0.50
CA GLN A 64 4.31 -4.86 0.24
C GLN A 64 4.77 -4.13 1.50
N GLY A 65 4.58 -4.81 2.64
CA GLY A 65 4.88 -4.30 3.97
C GLY A 65 3.72 -3.54 4.62
N TRP A 66 2.55 -3.41 3.98
CA TRP A 66 1.34 -2.80 4.54
C TRP A 66 0.17 -3.79 4.63
N TYR A 67 0.43 -5.02 5.07
CA TYR A 67 -0.57 -6.05 5.35
C TYR A 67 -1.14 -5.87 6.75
N LEU A 68 -2.34 -5.28 6.83
CA LEU A 68 -3.03 -5.06 8.09
C LEU A 68 -3.62 -6.36 8.66
N ASP A 69 -3.90 -7.36 7.83
CA ASP A 69 -4.37 -8.68 8.28
C ASP A 69 -3.30 -9.43 9.09
N HIS A 70 -2.01 -9.12 8.87
CA HIS A 70 -0.92 -9.57 9.72
C HIS A 70 -0.98 -8.85 11.09
N ILE A 71 -1.41 -9.57 12.12
CA ILE A 71 -1.64 -8.99 13.46
C ILE A 71 -0.36 -8.70 14.26
N SER A 72 0.76 -9.33 13.90
CA SER A 72 2.07 -9.07 14.52
C SER A 72 2.60 -7.69 14.20
N ASP A 73 2.25 -7.20 13.00
CA ASP A 73 2.84 -6.00 12.44
C ASP A 73 2.20 -4.77 13.08
N GLN A 74 3.08 -3.89 13.57
CA GLN A 74 2.69 -2.71 14.31
C GLN A 74 2.60 -1.50 13.38
N TRP A 75 1.91 -0.45 13.82
CA TRP A 75 1.77 0.77 13.01
C TRP A 75 3.14 1.42 12.73
N GLN A 76 4.13 1.23 13.61
CA GLN A 76 5.50 1.72 13.43
C GLN A 76 6.17 1.07 12.22
N ASP A 77 5.99 -0.24 12.04
CA ASP A 77 6.56 -0.99 10.91
C ASP A 77 6.03 -0.42 9.60
N PHE A 78 4.72 -0.16 9.55
CA PHE A 78 4.06 0.46 8.40
C PHE A 78 4.54 1.89 8.15
N TYR A 79 4.68 2.69 9.22
CA TYR A 79 5.10 4.10 9.13
C TYR A 79 6.52 4.26 8.57
N MET A 80 7.38 3.29 8.84
CA MET A 80 8.80 3.33 8.49
C MET A 80 9.08 3.05 7.01
N ILE A 81 8.10 2.50 6.29
CA ILE A 81 8.19 2.21 4.86
C ILE A 81 8.11 3.51 4.06
N ASP A 82 9.05 3.73 3.16
CA ASP A 82 9.02 4.81 2.18
C ASP A 82 9.00 4.20 0.77
N PRO A 83 7.93 4.43 -0.03
CA PRO A 83 7.81 3.87 -1.38
C PRO A 83 8.81 4.48 -2.37
N THR A 84 9.55 5.53 -1.99
CA THR A 84 10.61 6.16 -2.80
C THR A 84 12.02 5.82 -2.34
N ASP A 85 12.17 4.92 -1.36
CA ASP A 85 13.47 4.50 -0.83
C ASP A 85 14.04 3.30 -1.61
N PHE A 86 14.33 3.52 -2.89
CA PHE A 86 14.99 2.55 -3.77
C PHE A 86 15.99 3.25 -4.69
N ASN A 87 16.90 2.50 -5.31
CA ASN A 87 17.95 3.06 -6.17
C ASN A 87 17.40 3.45 -7.57
N GLY A 88 16.66 4.55 -7.65
CA GLY A 88 16.03 5.05 -8.88
C GLY A 88 16.45 6.49 -9.25
N THR A 89 16.07 6.90 -10.46
CA THR A 89 16.15 8.30 -10.90
C THR A 89 14.92 9.09 -10.45
N GLU A 90 15.00 10.43 -10.48
CA GLU A 90 13.82 11.27 -10.18
C GLU A 90 12.62 10.92 -11.07
N ALA A 91 12.86 10.63 -12.36
CA ALA A 91 11.81 10.21 -13.28
C ALA A 91 11.16 8.88 -12.87
N GLN A 92 11.93 7.92 -12.35
CA GLN A 92 11.40 6.66 -11.83
C GLN A 92 10.55 6.89 -10.58
N TYR A 93 10.94 7.80 -9.69
CA TYR A 93 10.14 8.12 -8.50
C TYR A 93 8.76 8.70 -8.87
N GLN A 94 8.66 9.45 -9.97
CA GLN A 94 7.37 9.98 -10.47
C GLN A 94 6.43 8.90 -11.01
N LEU A 95 6.93 7.69 -11.30
CA LEU A 95 6.11 6.55 -11.72
C LEU A 95 5.50 5.79 -10.53
N VAL A 96 5.95 6.06 -9.30
CA VAL A 96 5.36 5.49 -8.09
C VAL A 96 4.16 6.35 -7.68
N LEU A 97 2.96 5.83 -7.94
CA LEU A 97 1.71 6.57 -7.73
C LEU A 97 1.28 6.63 -6.26
N GLY A 98 1.83 5.77 -5.42
CA GLY A 98 1.50 5.66 -4.00
C GLY A 98 1.44 4.21 -3.56
N GLY A 99 0.40 3.86 -2.81
CA GLY A 99 0.19 2.49 -2.39
C GLY A 99 -1.03 2.28 -1.51
N GLU A 100 -1.17 1.07 -0.99
CA GLU A 100 -2.38 0.58 -0.35
C GLU A 100 -2.05 -0.21 0.92
N ALA A 101 -2.83 0.02 1.97
CA ALA A 101 -2.85 -0.83 3.16
C ALA A 101 -3.90 -1.92 2.97
N CYS A 102 -3.49 -3.17 2.91
CA CYS A 102 -4.38 -4.29 2.59
C CYS A 102 -4.95 -4.91 3.88
N MET A 103 -6.25 -5.19 3.90
CA MET A 103 -6.91 -5.97 4.95
C MET A 103 -7.60 -7.15 4.30
N TRP A 104 -6.89 -8.27 4.22
CA TRP A 104 -7.44 -9.52 3.68
C TRP A 104 -8.44 -10.17 4.65
N GLY A 105 -9.39 -10.91 4.09
CA GLY A 105 -10.63 -11.32 4.76
C GLY A 105 -10.60 -12.66 5.47
N GLU A 106 -9.49 -13.41 5.43
CA GLU A 106 -9.43 -14.81 5.91
C GLU A 106 -9.85 -14.95 7.37
N MET A 107 -9.49 -13.97 8.20
CA MET A 107 -9.77 -13.93 9.64
C MET A 107 -10.39 -12.59 10.06
N VAL A 108 -11.06 -11.91 9.13
CA VAL A 108 -11.61 -10.56 9.30
C VAL A 108 -13.06 -10.51 8.84
N ASP A 109 -13.93 -10.02 9.71
CA ASP A 109 -15.36 -9.85 9.47
C ASP A 109 -15.88 -8.57 10.14
N GLU A 110 -17.20 -8.36 10.14
CA GLU A 110 -17.82 -7.19 10.75
C GLU A 110 -17.52 -7.03 12.25
N THR A 111 -17.14 -8.10 12.94
CA THR A 111 -16.90 -8.08 14.39
C THR A 111 -15.55 -7.47 14.75
N ASN A 112 -14.59 -7.50 13.83
CA ASN A 112 -13.20 -7.13 14.13
C ASN A 112 -12.54 -6.19 13.10
N ILE A 113 -13.16 -5.94 11.94
CA ILE A 113 -12.57 -5.15 10.85
C ILE A 113 -12.14 -3.74 11.28
N VAL A 114 -13.00 -3.01 11.97
CA VAL A 114 -12.74 -1.60 12.35
C VAL A 114 -11.53 -1.46 13.29
N PRO A 115 -11.47 -2.16 14.45
CA PRO A 115 -10.33 -2.05 15.35
C PRO A 115 -9.04 -2.64 14.77
N ARG A 116 -9.13 -3.62 13.85
CA ARG A 116 -7.95 -4.13 13.14
C ARG A 116 -7.38 -3.10 12.17
N ILE A 117 -8.23 -2.40 11.40
CA ILE A 117 -7.77 -1.39 10.44
C ILE A 117 -7.25 -0.16 11.19
N TRP A 118 -8.03 0.37 12.13
CA TRP A 118 -7.76 1.65 12.77
C TRP A 118 -7.19 1.49 14.17
N PRO A 119 -6.04 2.11 14.49
CA PRO A 119 -5.39 3.21 13.78
C PRO A 119 -4.21 2.79 12.90
N ARG A 120 -3.98 1.49 12.70
CA ARG A 120 -2.79 1.00 11.97
C ARG A 120 -2.70 1.55 10.55
N ALA A 121 -3.82 1.59 9.83
CA ALA A 121 -3.90 2.18 8.50
C ALA A 121 -3.61 3.71 8.48
N SER A 122 -3.79 4.41 9.61
CA SER A 122 -3.45 5.84 9.70
C SER A 122 -1.95 6.09 9.53
N ALA A 123 -1.10 5.12 9.89
CA ALA A 123 0.34 5.22 9.67
C ALA A 123 0.68 5.21 8.17
N VAL A 124 0.04 4.32 7.40
CA VAL A 124 0.17 4.26 5.94
C VAL A 124 -0.39 5.54 5.30
N ALA A 125 -1.55 6.00 5.77
CA ALA A 125 -2.16 7.24 5.28
C ALA A 125 -1.25 8.45 5.47
N GLU A 126 -0.62 8.61 6.65
CA GLU A 126 0.31 9.71 6.88
C GLU A 126 1.55 9.62 5.98
N ARG A 127 2.07 8.41 5.77
CA ARG A 127 3.22 8.17 4.87
C ARG A 127 2.93 8.55 3.43
N LEU A 128 1.73 8.20 2.92
CA LEU A 128 1.34 8.49 1.55
C LEU A 128 0.94 9.95 1.34
N TRP A 129 0.57 10.67 2.40
CA TRP A 129 0.16 12.08 2.33
C TRP A 129 1.28 13.08 2.64
N SER A 130 2.12 12.79 3.64
CA SER A 130 3.06 13.74 4.20
C SER A 130 4.40 13.75 3.48
N GLN A 131 5.16 14.83 3.65
CA GLN A 131 6.50 14.96 3.07
C GLN A 131 7.47 13.89 3.61
N LYS A 132 8.48 13.53 2.80
CA LYS A 132 9.49 12.50 3.10
C LYS A 132 10.21 12.70 4.45
N ALA A 133 10.45 13.96 4.85
CA ALA A 133 11.25 14.33 6.02
C ALA A 133 10.47 14.39 7.35
N VAL A 134 9.45 13.54 7.55
CA VAL A 134 8.74 13.51 8.85
C VAL A 134 9.61 12.82 9.90
N ASP A 135 9.76 13.46 11.06
CA ASP A 135 10.46 12.91 12.22
C ASP A 135 9.79 11.61 12.68
N LYS A 136 10.55 10.51 12.61
CA LYS A 136 10.13 9.16 12.96
C LYS A 136 9.78 8.99 14.45
N THR A 137 10.17 9.94 15.31
CA THR A 137 9.86 9.94 16.75
C THR A 137 8.62 10.75 17.11
N ALA A 138 8.14 11.61 16.20
CA ALA A 138 6.98 12.47 16.40
C ALA A 138 5.57 11.88 16.11
N PRO A 139 5.36 10.70 15.48
CA PRO A 139 4.01 10.28 15.11
C PRO A 139 3.19 9.77 16.29
N ALA A 140 3.81 9.14 17.29
CA ALA A 140 3.07 8.45 18.37
C ALA A 140 2.13 9.39 19.16
N PRO A 141 2.54 10.59 19.62
CA PRO A 141 1.63 11.50 20.31
C PRO A 141 0.46 11.99 19.44
N ARG A 142 0.73 12.28 18.16
CA ARG A 142 -0.30 12.74 17.21
C ARG A 142 -1.29 11.62 16.88
N LEU A 143 -0.81 10.39 16.73
CA LEU A 143 -1.63 9.21 16.48
C LEU A 143 -2.54 8.90 17.68
N ASN A 144 -2.04 9.03 18.92
CA ASN A 144 -2.85 8.87 20.13
C ASN A 144 -4.02 9.87 20.16
N GLU A 145 -3.77 11.15 19.90
CA GLU A 145 -4.84 12.14 19.81
C GLU A 145 -5.83 11.79 18.69
N HIS A 146 -5.32 11.38 17.54
CA HIS A 146 -6.14 11.01 16.38
C HIS A 146 -7.05 9.81 16.69
N VAL A 147 -6.57 8.81 17.45
CA VAL A 147 -7.40 7.69 17.95
C VAL A 147 -8.58 8.19 18.78
N CYS A 148 -8.34 9.11 19.72
CA CYS A 148 -9.42 9.67 20.53
C CYS A 148 -10.43 10.43 19.67
N ARG A 149 -9.94 11.16 18.66
CA ARG A 149 -10.79 11.86 17.69
C ARG A 149 -11.62 10.90 16.83
N MET A 150 -11.04 9.78 16.39
CA MET A 150 -11.75 8.72 15.66
C MET A 150 -12.88 8.12 16.51
N ARG A 151 -12.59 7.77 17.76
CA ARG A 151 -13.58 7.23 18.71
C ARG A 151 -14.73 8.20 18.96
N ARG A 152 -14.42 9.49 19.16
CA ARG A 152 -15.43 10.55 19.30
C ARG A 152 -16.34 10.69 18.08
N ARG A 153 -15.89 10.25 16.91
CA ARG A 153 -16.64 10.23 15.64
C ARG A 153 -17.30 8.89 15.34
N GLY A 154 -17.31 7.94 16.29
CA GLY A 154 -17.95 6.64 16.13
C GLY A 154 -17.09 5.57 15.45
N VAL A 155 -15.80 5.82 15.20
CA VAL A 155 -14.87 4.81 14.68
C VAL A 155 -14.23 4.09 15.86
N ALA A 156 -14.50 2.79 15.98
CA ALA A 156 -14.00 1.94 17.07
C ALA A 156 -12.50 1.57 16.89
N ALA A 157 -11.63 2.57 16.78
CA ALA A 157 -10.19 2.38 16.64
C ALA A 157 -9.57 1.79 17.92
N GLN A 158 -8.65 0.82 17.77
CA GLN A 158 -7.91 0.25 18.90
C GLN A 158 -6.88 1.27 19.48
N PRO A 159 -6.34 1.05 20.69
CA PRO A 159 -5.26 1.89 21.20
C PRO A 159 -4.03 1.87 20.27
N ALA A 160 -3.37 3.03 20.07
CA ALA A 160 -2.16 3.11 19.24
C ALA A 160 -0.87 2.79 20.00
N ASN A 161 -0.73 3.27 21.23
CA ASN A 161 0.50 3.17 22.01
C ASN A 161 0.20 2.76 23.45
N GLY A 162 0.32 1.46 23.73
CA GLY A 162 0.26 0.91 25.11
C GLY A 162 -0.97 1.36 25.93
N PRO A 163 -0.86 1.33 27.27
CA PRO A 163 -1.94 1.78 28.15
C PRO A 163 -2.13 3.31 28.07
N GLY A 164 -3.39 3.76 28.07
CA GLY A 164 -3.79 5.16 28.00
C GLY A 164 -5.31 5.33 28.00
N PHE A 165 -5.78 6.56 27.81
CA PHE A 165 -7.21 6.87 27.77
C PHE A 165 -7.55 7.99 26.77
N CYS A 166 -8.83 8.00 26.40
CA CYS A 166 -9.57 9.10 25.83
C CYS A 166 -10.72 9.38 26.82
#